data_AF-A0A3C0R3A3-F1
#
_entry.id   AF-A0A3C0R3A3-F1
#
_cell.length_a   1.000
_cell.length_b   1.000
_cell.length_c   1.000
_cell.angle_alpha   90.00
_cell.angle_beta   90.00
_cell.angle_gamma   90.00
#
_symmetry.space_group_name_H-M   'P 1'
#
loop_
_entity.id
_entity.type
_entity.pdbx_description
1 polymer ?
#
loop_
_entity_poly.entity_id
_entity_poly.type
_entity_poly.pdbx_seq_one_letter_code
_entity_poly.pdbx_strand_id
1 'polypeptide(L)' 'MDFSRRSIAWRTVDLIIGGVFIYAGAIKALDPVRFANDIDNYKILPWAIGVRLAFYLPWLEILCGLALIARHLYLGGLSI' A
#
# COMPACT_ATOMS: atom_id res chain seq x y z
N MET A 1 6.15 20.20 -28.13
CA MET A 1 4.92 19.41 -27.89
C MET A 1 5.28 18.19 -27.03
N ASP A 2 5.33 18.28 -25.69
CA ASP A 2 5.52 17.05 -24.88
C ASP A 2 5.16 17.11 -23.37
N PHE A 3 4.41 18.12 -22.91
CA PHE A 3 4.03 18.20 -21.49
C PHE A 3 2.80 17.35 -21.13
N SER A 4 1.91 17.07 -22.10
CA SER A 4 0.63 16.40 -21.83
C SER A 4 0.73 14.89 -21.61
N ARG A 5 1.73 14.21 -22.22
CA ARG A 5 1.90 12.75 -22.13
C ARG A 5 2.40 12.28 -20.76
N ARG A 6 3.29 13.05 -20.12
CA ARG A 6 3.78 12.74 -18.77
C ARG A 6 2.63 12.64 -17.77
N SER A 7 1.70 13.59 -17.79
CA SER A 7 0.62 13.66 -16.79
C SER A 7 -0.32 12.45 -16.80
N ILE A 8 -0.57 11.83 -17.96
CA ILE A 8 -1.45 10.66 -18.08
C ILE A 8 -0.71 9.38 -17.72
N ALA A 9 0.56 9.25 -18.13
CA ALA A 9 1.38 8.11 -17.77
C ALA A 9 1.53 7.96 -16.25
N TRP A 10 1.80 9.07 -15.53
CA TRP A 10 1.87 9.07 -14.07
C TRP A 10 0.54 8.68 -13.43
N ARG A 11 -0.59 9.17 -13.95
CA ARG A 11 -1.93 8.82 -13.45
C ARG A 11 -2.25 7.34 -13.58
N THR A 12 -1.86 6.72 -14.69
CA THR A 12 -2.04 5.27 -14.88
C THR A 12 -1.19 4.48 -13.89
N VAL A 13 0.04 4.93 -13.64
CA VAL A 13 0.95 4.30 -12.66
C VAL A 13 0.38 4.40 -11.24
N ASP A 14 -0.12 5.56 -10.83
CA ASP A 14 -0.73 5.76 -9.51
C ASP A 14 -1.95 4.86 -9.28
N LEU A 15 -2.81 4.72 -10.30
CA LEU A 15 -3.98 3.83 -10.23
C LEU A 15 -3.56 2.36 -10.11
N ILE A 16 -2.54 1.94 -10.87
CA ILE A 16 -2.03 0.57 -10.80
C ILE A 16 -1.42 0.30 -9.42
N ILE A 17 -0.53 1.18 -8.95
CA ILE A 17 0.14 1.03 -7.65
C ILE A 17 -0.88 1.05 -6.51
N GLY A 18 -1.82 2.00 -6.52
CA GLY A 18 -2.88 2.07 -5.52
C GLY A 18 -3.78 0.84 -5.52
N GLY A 19 -4.15 0.33 -6.70
CA GLY A 19 -4.90 -0.92 -6.85
C GLY A 19 -4.14 -2.13 -6.31
N VAL A 20 -2.83 -2.23 -6.59
CA VAL A 20 -1.96 -3.29 -6.05
C VAL A 20 -1.88 -3.22 -4.54
N PHE A 21 -1.75 -2.04 -3.95
CA PHE A 21 -1.72 -1.86 -2.49
C PHE A 21 -3.03 -2.29 -1.82
N ILE A 22 -4.17 -1.91 -2.38
CA ILE A 22 -5.48 -2.34 -1.86
C ILE A 22 -5.63 -3.85 -1.98
N TYR A 23 -5.28 -4.43 -3.14
CA TYR A 23 -5.39 -5.86 -3.38
C TYR A 23 -4.48 -6.66 -2.44
N ALA A 24 -3.21 -6.26 -2.30
CA ALA A 24 -2.26 -6.91 -1.41
C ALA A 24 -2.67 -6.78 0.06
N GLY A 25 -3.12 -5.59 0.48
CA GLY A 25 -3.64 -5.37 1.83
C GLY A 25 -4.90 -6.19 2.12
N ALA A 26 -5.83 -6.29 1.17
CA ALA A 26 -7.04 -7.10 1.32
C ALA A 26 -6.72 -8.59 1.50
N ILE A 27 -5.78 -9.15 0.71
CA ILE A 27 -5.34 -10.54 0.87
C ILE A 27 -4.74 -10.78 2.26
N LYS A 28 -3.90 -9.87 2.75
CA LYS A 28 -3.30 -9.98 4.08
C LYS A 28 -4.32 -9.82 5.21
N ALA A 29 -5.35 -9.00 5.00
CA ALA A 29 -6.43 -8.80 5.96
C ALA A 29 -7.40 -10.00 6.04
N LEU A 30 -7.56 -10.75 4.95
CA LEU A 30 -8.38 -11.96 4.93
C LEU A 30 -7.80 -13.09 5.79
N ASP A 31 -6.46 -13.22 5.82
CA ASP A 31 -5.78 -14.27 6.57
C ASP A 31 -4.60 -13.72 7.40
N PRO A 32 -4.91 -12.94 8.47
CA PRO A 32 -3.88 -12.28 9.27
C PRO A 32 -3.01 -13.28 10.05
N VAL A 33 -3.52 -14.50 10.30
CA VAL A 33 -2.78 -15.57 10.97
C VAL A 33 -1.68 -16.09 10.06
N ARG A 34 -2.00 -16.36 8.79
CA ARG A 34 -0.99 -16.79 7.81
C ARG A 34 0.06 -15.70 7.59
N PHE A 35 -0.36 -14.44 7.50
CA PHE A 35 0.55 -13.31 7.37
C PHE A 35 1.46 -13.13 8.61
N ALA A 36 0.95 -13.34 9.83
CA ALA A 36 1.77 -13.33 11.04
C ALA A 36 2.83 -14.45 11.06
N ASN A 37 2.48 -15.65 10.58
CA ASN A 37 3.43 -16.75 10.42
C ASN A 37 4.50 -16.44 9.37
N ASP A 38 4.12 -15.82 8.24
CA ASP A 38 5.08 -15.35 7.24
C ASP A 38 6.07 -14.35 7.86
N ILE A 39 5.60 -13.39 8.67
CA ILE A 39 6.45 -12.44 9.40
C ILE A 39 7.37 -13.16 10.40
N ASP A 40 6.86 -14.12 11.18
CA ASP A 40 7.67 -14.88 12.14
C ASP A 40 8.74 -15.73 11.46
N ASN A 41 8.47 -16.23 10.25
CA ASN A 41 9.42 -17.01 9.47
C ASN A 41 10.67 -16.22 9.09
N TYR A 42 10.57 -14.89 8.98
CA TYR A 42 11.73 -14.03 8.77
C TYR A 42 12.63 -13.90 10.01
N LYS A 43 12.14 -14.24 11.22
CA LYS A 43 12.87 -14.16 12.51
C LYS A 43 13.44 -12.77 12.82
N ILE A 44 12.89 -11.72 12.20
CA ILE A 44 13.33 -10.32 12.40
C ILE A 44 12.69 -9.71 13.65
N LEU A 45 11.48 -10.17 14.02
CA LEU A 45 10.66 -9.57 15.07
C LEU A 45 10.22 -10.62 16.11
N PRO A 46 10.06 -10.25 17.39
CA PRO A 46 9.41 -11.11 18.38
C PRO A 46 7.96 -11.41 17.98
N TRP A 47 7.48 -12.63 18.24
CA TRP A 47 6.12 -13.09 17.91
C TRP A 47 5.01 -12.09 18.26
N ALA A 48 5.02 -11.53 19.47
CA ALA A 48 4.02 -10.57 19.93
C ALA A 48 4.02 -9.23 19.17
N ILE A 49 5.15 -8.85 18.57
CA ILE A 49 5.24 -7.69 17.67
C ILE A 49 4.78 -8.09 16.27
N GLY A 50 5.21 -9.26 15.78
CA GLY A 50 4.82 -9.79 14.48
C GLY A 50 3.31 -9.91 14.30
N VAL A 51 2.59 -10.43 15.30
CA VAL A 51 1.12 -10.55 15.28
C VAL A 51 0.43 -9.18 15.23
N ARG A 52 0.91 -8.20 16.01
CA ARG A 52 0.37 -6.82 15.94
C ARG A 52 0.62 -6.21 14.58
N LEU A 53 1.82 -6.37 14.05
CA LEU A 53 2.19 -5.82 12.75
C LEU A 53 1.37 -6.48 11.63
N ALA A 54 1.16 -7.80 11.69
CA ALA A 54 0.29 -8.53 10.77
C ALA A 54 -1.15 -8.03 10.78
N PHE A 55 -1.65 -7.56 11.91
CA PHE A 55 -2.99 -6.99 12.02
C PHE A 55 -3.05 -5.54 11.53
N TYR A 56 -2.04 -4.71 11.83
CA TYR A 56 -2.05 -3.28 11.49
C TYR A 56 -1.62 -2.97 10.05
N LEU A 57 -0.61 -3.68 9.53
CA LEU A 57 -0.03 -3.43 8.20
C LEU A 57 -1.05 -3.52 7.06
N PRO A 58 -1.98 -4.49 7.02
CA PRO A 58 -2.95 -4.61 5.94
C PRO A 58 -3.86 -3.38 5.82
N TRP A 59 -4.31 -2.83 6.95
CA TRP A 59 -5.12 -1.61 6.97
C TRP A 59 -4.33 -0.40 6.49
N LEU A 60 -3.06 -0.28 6.88
CA LEU A 60 -2.17 0.78 6.38
C LEU A 60 -1.96 0.66 4.87
N GLU A 61 -1.77 -0.54 4.32
CA GLU A 61 -1.64 -0.76 2.87
C GLU A 61 -2.92 -0.37 2.13
N ILE A 62 -4.10 -0.74 2.64
CA ILE A 62 -5.39 -0.37 2.04
C ILE A 62 -5.58 1.16 2.09
N LEU A 63 -5.30 1.79 3.23
CA LEU A 63 -5.41 3.26 3.38
C LEU A 63 -4.42 3.99 2.46
N CYS A 64 -3.18 3.52 2.34
CA CYS A 64 -2.21 4.06 1.39
C CYS A 64 -2.68 3.91 -0.05
N GLY A 65 -3.18 2.72 -0.44
CA GLY A 65 -3.70 2.50 -1.78
C GLY A 65 -4.93 3.36 -2.09
N LEU A 66 -5.85 3.52 -1.12
CA LEU A 66 -6.98 4.44 -1.22
C LEU A 66 -6.52 5.89 -1.33
N ALA A 67 -5.53 6.32 -0.56
CA ALA A 67 -4.99 7.68 -0.63
C ALA A 67 -4.31 7.98 -1.97
N LEU A 68 -3.61 6.99 -2.55
CA LEU A 68 -3.01 7.07 -3.89
C LEU A 68 -4.09 7.21 -4.97
N ILE A 69 -5.15 6.39 -4.91
CA ILE A 69 -6.27 6.46 -5.87
C ILE A 69 -7.10 7.74 -5.69
N ALA A 70 -7.41 8.11 -4.45
CA ALA A 70 -8.18 9.31 -4.10
C ALA A 70 -7.41 10.60 -4.41
N ARG A 71 -6.12 10.51 -4.76
CA ARG A 71 -5.29 11.62 -5.22
C ARG A 71 -5.15 12.76 -4.19
N HIS A 72 -5.53 12.51 -2.94
CA HIS A 72 -5.64 13.52 -1.89
C HIS A 72 -4.26 14.05 -1.45
N LEU A 73 -3.20 13.25 -1.64
CA LEU A 73 -1.83 13.62 -1.27
C LEU A 73 -1.01 14.26 -2.41
N TYR A 74 -1.55 14.32 -3.65
CA TYR A 74 -0.87 14.95 -4.79
C TYR A 74 -1.07 16.47 -4.89
N LEU A 75 -1.85 17.07 -3.99
CA LEU A 75 -1.94 18.54 -3.86
C LEU A 75 -0.71 19.18 -3.20
N GLY A 76 0.22 18.39 -2.63
CA GLY A 76 1.44 18.91 -1.97
C GLY A 76 2.75 18.73 -2.75
N GLY A 77 2.80 17.90 -3.80
CA GLY A 77 4.07 17.48 -4.44
C GLY A 77 4.38 18.09 -5.80
N LEU A 78 3.48 18.88 -6.39
CA LEU A 78 3.61 19.43 -7.75
C LEU A 78 3.40 20.96 -7.78
N SER A 79 3.90 21.63 -6.73
CA SER A 79 3.94 23.10 -6.62
C SER A 79 5.37 23.65 -6.56
N ILE A 80 6.35 22.99 -7.20
CA ILE A 80 7.63 23.62 -7.50
C ILE A 80 8.05 23.32 -8.94
#